data_AF-A0A9D1LIV6-F1
#
_entry.id   AF-A0A9D1LIV6-F1
#
_cell.length_a   1.000
_cell.length_b   1.000
_cell.length_c   1.000
_cell.angle_alpha   90.00
_cell.angle_beta   90.00
_cell.angle_gamma   90.00
#
_symmetry.space_group_name_H-M   'P 1'
#
loop_
_entity.id
_entity.type
_entity.pdbx_description
1 polymer ?
#
loop_
_entity_poly.entity_id
_entity_poly.type
_entity_poly.pdbx_seq_one_letter_code
_entity_poly.pdbx_strand_id
1 'polypeptide(L)'
;MINGMKKISKYKFSEICSRIEDIIYKYFDKNVNPSNFNRNLSNDETNTINLDERKFTMFLSNGDILNYHIDKNNLAHLLGINTDYLITKGIYSKDESSFDILEKIIRNPDKLYSKYEQNIININEVVSDYIERKLDSFETNAFMDFNSILWVCKYDNNRTYSFKGNYDISYYVVHQKDDKYYLLLISEIEKNKYVPISNQSFDSYEELVDSLSDKIIYQELLLSTGLSIKQGYNKSTRLWINSDTKKHKLQTLQKDVDIFSCIPNVLNDYLYLLQIFKSNKIEQHQNSDVLYEIASLMASKKPIDVTKMKYGYDITDEMQTIIDAYNDSLFNENNFNETETFSSVKKENDELKKKLEDALKTVEILTAQNSDLKDKYSDK
;
A
#
# COMPACT_ATOMS: atom_id res chain seq x y z
N MET A 1 51.06 -11.96 8.79
CA MET A 1 50.06 -13.05 8.88
C MET A 1 49.02 -12.78 7.82
N ILE A 2 49.01 -13.57 6.73
CA ILE A 2 48.03 -13.46 5.65
C ILE A 2 46.79 -14.22 6.12
N ASN A 3 45.74 -13.50 6.51
CA ASN A 3 44.45 -14.11 6.81
C ASN A 3 43.97 -14.87 5.58
N GLY A 4 43.60 -16.13 5.78
CA GLY A 4 43.16 -17.04 4.73
C GLY A 4 42.00 -16.46 3.95
N MET A 5 42.27 -15.97 2.74
CA MET A 5 41.25 -15.58 1.78
C MET A 5 40.39 -16.80 1.48
N LYS A 6 39.08 -16.73 1.78
CA LYS A 6 38.11 -17.67 1.22
C LYS A 6 38.27 -17.62 -0.29
N LYS A 7 38.67 -18.75 -0.88
CA LYS A 7 38.79 -18.90 -2.34
C LYS A 7 37.41 -19.22 -2.89
N ILE A 8 36.73 -18.24 -3.50
CA ILE A 8 35.58 -18.53 -4.35
C ILE A 8 36.10 -19.31 -5.55
N SER A 9 35.57 -20.51 -5.78
CA SER A 9 35.94 -21.33 -6.94
C SER A 9 35.27 -20.80 -8.21
N LYS A 10 35.86 -21.09 -9.38
CA LYS A 10 35.27 -20.74 -10.68
C LYS A 10 33.84 -21.27 -10.81
N TYR A 11 33.64 -22.51 -10.37
CA TYR A 11 32.33 -23.14 -10.35
C TYR A 11 31.33 -22.37 -9.48
N LYS A 12 31.71 -21.99 -8.26
CA LYS A 12 30.82 -21.23 -7.36
C LYS A 12 30.51 -19.84 -7.89
N PHE A 13 31.49 -19.16 -8.48
CA PHE A 13 31.28 -17.87 -9.12
C PHE A 13 30.30 -17.97 -10.30
N SER A 14 30.44 -19.00 -11.13
CA SER A 14 29.50 -19.27 -12.23
C SER A 14 28.09 -19.55 -11.71
N GLU A 15 27.94 -20.34 -10.64
CA GLU A 15 26.65 -20.64 -10.03
C GLU A 15 25.95 -19.35 -9.52
N ILE A 16 26.71 -18.46 -8.87
CA ILE A 16 26.21 -17.16 -8.42
C ILE A 16 25.73 -16.33 -9.61
N CYS A 17 26.52 -16.26 -10.69
CA CYS A 17 26.15 -15.51 -11.89
C CYS A 17 24.87 -16.06 -12.53
N SER A 18 24.73 -17.39 -12.64
CA SER A 18 23.51 -18.03 -13.14
C SER A 18 22.30 -17.74 -12.27
N ARG A 19 22.45 -17.75 -10.94
CA ARG A 19 21.35 -17.42 -10.03
C ARG A 19 20.91 -15.96 -10.17
N ILE A 20 21.85 -15.04 -10.33
CA ILE A 20 21.56 -13.63 -10.61
C ILE A 20 20.85 -13.48 -11.97
N GLU A 21 21.32 -14.19 -13.00
CA GLU A 21 20.70 -14.22 -14.33
C GLU A 21 19.23 -14.64 -14.23
N ASP A 22 18.94 -15.73 -13.51
CA ASP A 22 17.59 -16.24 -13.29
C ASP A 22 16.69 -15.16 -12.65
N ILE A 23 17.19 -14.42 -11.66
CA ILE A 23 16.46 -13.32 -11.00
C ILE A 23 16.17 -12.18 -12.00
N ILE A 24 17.19 -11.75 -12.77
CA ILE A 24 17.03 -10.67 -13.75
C ILE A 24 16.04 -11.09 -14.83
N TYR A 25 16.18 -12.28 -15.39
CA TYR A 25 15.28 -12.80 -16.40
C TYR A 25 13.84 -12.91 -15.89
N LYS A 26 13.65 -13.51 -14.72
CA LYS A 26 12.32 -13.72 -14.14
C LYS A 26 11.58 -12.42 -13.86
N TYR A 27 12.29 -11.35 -13.49
CA TYR A 27 11.67 -10.16 -12.91
C TYR A 27 11.91 -8.84 -13.66
N PHE A 28 12.90 -8.76 -14.56
CA PHE A 28 13.30 -7.52 -15.24
C PHE A 28 13.35 -7.65 -16.77
N ASP A 29 13.49 -8.86 -17.32
CA ASP A 29 13.61 -9.04 -18.77
C ASP A 29 12.73 -10.20 -19.29
N LYS A 30 11.60 -9.86 -19.91
CA LYS A 30 10.68 -10.85 -20.51
C LYS A 30 11.07 -11.28 -21.93
N ASN A 31 12.13 -10.70 -22.52
CA ASN A 31 12.44 -10.86 -23.95
C ASN A 31 13.69 -11.71 -24.26
N VAL A 32 14.37 -12.27 -23.26
CA VAL A 32 15.59 -13.06 -23.46
C VAL A 32 15.28 -14.54 -23.27
N ASN A 33 15.31 -15.34 -24.33
CA ASN A 33 15.25 -16.80 -24.19
C ASN A 33 16.33 -17.23 -23.17
N PRO A 34 15.97 -17.88 -22.03
CA PRO A 34 16.93 -18.30 -21.04
C PRO A 34 17.90 -19.24 -21.75
N SER A 35 19.18 -18.89 -21.77
CA SER A 35 20.18 -19.63 -22.51
C SER A 35 20.24 -21.08 -22.02
N ASN A 36 19.71 -21.99 -22.83
CA ASN A 36 20.04 -23.42 -22.92
C ASN A 36 20.38 -24.16 -21.60
N PHE A 37 19.54 -24.05 -20.58
CA PHE A 37 19.45 -25.07 -19.55
C PHE A 37 18.00 -25.50 -19.38
N ASN A 38 17.73 -26.75 -19.80
CA ASN A 38 16.46 -27.46 -19.57
C ASN A 38 16.10 -27.43 -18.08
N ARG A 39 15.27 -26.48 -17.67
CA ARG A 39 14.49 -26.58 -16.44
C ARG A 39 13.05 -26.31 -16.78
N ASN A 40 12.24 -27.35 -16.63
CA ASN A 40 10.79 -27.30 -16.65
C ASN A 40 10.34 -26.35 -15.53
N LEU A 41 10.15 -25.08 -15.87
CA LEU A 41 9.34 -24.18 -15.07
C LEU A 41 7.91 -24.72 -15.17
N SER A 42 7.43 -25.28 -14.07
CA SER A 42 6.06 -25.79 -13.95
C SER A 42 5.07 -24.68 -14.29
N ASN A 43 4.09 -25.03 -15.13
CA ASN A 43 2.99 -24.19 -15.62
C ASN A 43 1.99 -23.82 -14.50
N ASP A 44 2.45 -23.19 -13.42
CA ASP A 44 1.58 -22.60 -12.40
C ASP A 44 1.77 -21.07 -12.41
N GLU A 45 0.82 -20.36 -13.03
CA GLU A 45 0.37 -18.97 -12.78
C GLU A 45 1.40 -17.85 -12.48
N THR A 46 2.70 -18.01 -12.73
CA THR A 46 3.75 -16.99 -12.51
C THR A 46 3.82 -15.93 -13.63
N ASN A 47 2.75 -15.81 -14.41
CA ASN A 47 2.63 -14.80 -15.44
C ASN A 47 2.49 -13.39 -14.82
N THR A 48 3.48 -12.52 -15.10
CA THR A 48 3.36 -11.05 -15.34
C THR A 48 4.02 -10.03 -14.40
N ILE A 49 4.78 -10.38 -13.35
CA ILE A 49 5.38 -9.33 -12.49
C ILE A 49 6.72 -8.83 -13.07
N ASN A 50 6.74 -7.57 -13.48
CA ASN A 50 7.95 -6.84 -13.90
C ASN A 50 8.36 -5.85 -12.79
N LEU A 51 9.49 -6.05 -12.13
CA LEU A 51 9.93 -5.19 -11.04
C LEU A 51 10.27 -3.76 -11.49
N ASP A 52 10.60 -3.52 -12.77
CA ASP A 52 10.80 -2.17 -13.31
C ASP A 52 9.56 -1.29 -13.23
N GLU A 53 8.40 -1.92 -13.40
CA GLU A 53 7.11 -1.24 -13.40
C GLU A 53 6.45 -1.24 -12.02
N ARG A 54 7.08 -1.91 -11.04
CA ARG A 54 6.53 -2.09 -9.70
C ARG A 54 6.89 -0.91 -8.82
N LYS A 55 5.86 -0.22 -8.33
CA LYS A 55 6.00 0.94 -7.43
C LYS A 55 5.26 0.67 -6.14
N PHE A 56 5.93 0.95 -5.03
CA PHE A 56 5.40 0.81 -3.69
C PHE A 56 5.11 2.19 -3.12
N THR A 57 3.91 2.35 -2.58
CA THR A 57 3.48 3.54 -1.83
C THR A 57 3.05 3.08 -0.46
N MET A 58 3.85 3.39 0.55
CA MET A 58 3.59 3.03 1.93
C MET A 58 3.09 4.26 2.70
N PHE A 59 1.96 4.11 3.39
CA PHE A 59 1.37 5.15 4.24
C PHE A 59 1.83 4.90 5.67
N LEU A 60 2.46 5.90 6.29
CA LEU A 60 3.09 5.78 7.60
C LEU A 60 2.25 6.49 8.67
N SER A 61 2.37 6.04 9.92
CA SER A 61 1.58 6.52 11.06
C SER A 61 1.86 7.96 11.48
N ASN A 62 2.99 8.52 11.07
CA ASN A 62 3.30 9.93 11.21
C ASN A 62 2.74 10.79 10.05
N GLY A 63 2.00 10.20 9.10
CA GLY A 63 1.43 10.88 7.93
C GLY A 63 2.37 10.97 6.73
N ASP A 64 3.62 10.50 6.82
CA ASP A 64 4.50 10.43 5.67
C ASP A 64 4.00 9.40 4.64
N ILE A 65 4.36 9.64 3.38
CA ILE A 65 4.10 8.72 2.28
C ILE A 65 5.46 8.33 1.68
N LEU A 66 5.87 7.08 1.90
CA LEU A 66 7.09 6.53 1.36
C LEU A 66 6.82 5.89 -0.01
N ASN A 67 7.25 6.57 -1.07
CA ASN A 67 7.14 6.11 -2.45
C ASN A 67 8.48 5.57 -2.94
N TYR A 68 8.60 4.25 -3.10
CA TYR A 68 9.84 3.64 -3.58
C TYR A 68 9.62 2.65 -4.72
N HIS A 69 10.70 2.44 -5.47
CA HIS A 69 10.79 1.43 -6.53
C HIS A 69 12.22 0.89 -6.59
N ILE A 70 12.40 -0.29 -7.16
CA ILE A 70 13.72 -0.89 -7.34
C ILE A 70 14.31 -0.31 -8.64
N ASP A 71 15.33 0.54 -8.50
CA ASP A 71 16.08 1.06 -9.64
C ASP A 71 17.11 0.02 -10.12
N LYS A 72 17.19 -0.19 -11.44
CA LYS A 72 18.20 -1.06 -12.08
C LYS A 72 19.61 -0.68 -11.68
N ASN A 73 19.90 0.60 -11.50
CA ASN A 73 21.24 1.08 -11.13
C ASN A 73 21.67 0.57 -9.74
N ASN A 74 20.73 0.28 -8.85
CA ASN A 74 21.03 -0.27 -7.53
C ASN A 74 21.02 -1.81 -7.52
N LEU A 75 20.57 -2.45 -8.60
CA LEU A 75 20.34 -3.89 -8.64
C LEU A 75 21.61 -4.69 -8.40
N ALA A 76 22.75 -4.29 -8.97
CA ALA A 76 24.02 -4.99 -8.75
C ALA A 76 24.37 -5.04 -7.26
N HIS A 77 24.28 -3.90 -6.56
CA HIS A 77 24.55 -3.85 -5.13
C HIS A 77 23.54 -4.66 -4.31
N LEU A 78 22.25 -4.58 -4.65
CA LEU A 78 21.20 -5.36 -4.00
C LEU A 78 21.39 -6.87 -4.19
N LEU A 79 21.92 -7.31 -5.33
CA LEU A 79 22.27 -8.69 -5.63
C LEU A 79 23.69 -9.07 -5.17
N GLY A 80 24.38 -8.19 -4.44
CA GLY A 80 25.66 -8.50 -3.80
C GLY A 80 26.89 -8.42 -4.71
N ILE A 81 26.79 -7.73 -5.86
CA ILE A 81 27.89 -7.45 -6.77
C ILE A 81 28.34 -5.99 -6.63
N ASN A 82 29.62 -5.79 -6.34
CA ASN A 82 30.26 -4.50 -6.18
C ASN A 82 30.88 -4.02 -7.50
N THR A 83 30.09 -3.30 -8.28
CA THR A 83 30.49 -2.74 -9.58
C THR A 83 31.43 -1.54 -9.42
N ASP A 84 31.29 -0.77 -8.35
CA ASP A 84 32.17 0.38 -8.03
C ASP A 84 33.64 -0.02 -7.86
N TYR A 85 33.90 -1.17 -7.24
CA TYR A 85 35.24 -1.72 -7.14
C TYR A 85 35.84 -1.99 -8.53
N LEU A 86 35.06 -2.57 -9.44
CA LEU A 86 35.51 -2.90 -10.80
C LEU A 86 35.77 -1.65 -11.65
N ILE A 87 34.95 -0.61 -11.48
CA ILE A 87 35.17 0.72 -12.08
C ILE A 87 36.46 1.34 -11.52
N THR A 88 36.65 1.29 -10.20
CA THR A 88 37.84 1.84 -9.52
C THR A 88 39.13 1.14 -9.96
N LYS A 89 39.05 -0.15 -10.33
CA LYS A 89 40.16 -0.94 -10.90
C LYS A 89 40.35 -0.73 -12.40
N GLY A 90 39.55 0.12 -13.04
CA GLY A 90 39.65 0.40 -14.48
C GLY A 90 39.27 -0.79 -15.36
N ILE A 91 38.52 -1.76 -14.83
CA ILE A 91 38.05 -2.91 -15.60
C ILE A 91 36.90 -2.52 -16.53
N TYR A 92 36.07 -1.58 -16.07
CA TYR A 92 34.93 -0.98 -16.78
C TYR A 92 35.01 0.54 -16.72
N SER A 93 34.33 1.23 -17.63
CA SER A 93 34.31 2.71 -17.66
C SER A 93 33.46 3.27 -16.51
N LYS A 94 33.76 4.51 -16.11
CA LYS A 94 32.92 5.29 -15.18
C LYS A 94 31.57 5.69 -15.77
N ASP A 95 31.47 5.71 -17.10
CA ASP A 95 30.24 6.06 -17.82
C ASP A 95 29.29 4.87 -17.97
N GLU A 96 29.73 3.65 -17.62
CA GLU A 96 28.88 2.46 -17.67
C GLU A 96 27.99 2.38 -16.44
N SER A 97 26.70 2.09 -16.63
CA SER A 97 25.80 1.91 -15.50
C SER A 97 26.13 0.63 -14.73
N SER A 98 25.82 0.63 -13.44
CA SER A 98 25.99 -0.54 -12.57
C SER A 98 25.25 -1.77 -13.12
N PHE A 99 24.09 -1.58 -13.75
CA PHE A 99 23.32 -2.64 -14.39
C PHE A 99 24.02 -3.19 -15.65
N ASP A 100 24.57 -2.33 -16.51
CA ASP A 100 25.28 -2.78 -17.72
C ASP A 100 26.53 -3.60 -17.37
N ILE A 101 27.24 -3.20 -16.31
CA ILE A 101 28.39 -3.94 -15.80
C ILE A 101 27.93 -5.31 -15.29
N LEU A 102 26.84 -5.36 -14.52
CA LEU A 102 26.27 -6.61 -14.02
C LEU A 102 25.91 -7.56 -15.17
N GLU A 103 25.23 -7.07 -16.20
CA GLU A 103 24.90 -7.88 -17.39
C GLU A 103 26.16 -8.42 -18.08
N LYS A 104 27.22 -7.62 -18.21
CA LYS A 104 28.49 -8.06 -18.81
C LYS A 104 29.17 -9.14 -17.98
N ILE A 105 29.06 -9.09 -16.66
CA ILE A 105 29.60 -10.11 -15.75
C ILE A 105 28.84 -11.41 -15.95
N ILE A 106 27.51 -11.36 -15.97
CA ILE A 106 26.64 -12.54 -16.11
C ILE A 106 26.81 -13.20 -17.47
N ARG A 107 26.90 -12.42 -18.56
CA ARG A 107 27.08 -12.95 -19.92
C ARG A 107 28.45 -13.61 -20.13
N ASN A 108 29.46 -13.25 -19.34
CA ASN A 108 30.80 -13.83 -19.46
C ASN A 108 31.54 -13.90 -18.11
N PRO A 109 31.11 -14.80 -17.21
CA PRO A 109 31.69 -14.92 -15.88
C PRO A 109 33.16 -15.37 -15.96
N ASP A 110 33.49 -16.21 -16.95
CA ASP A 110 34.84 -16.70 -17.20
C ASP A 110 35.84 -15.57 -17.46
N LYS A 111 35.45 -14.55 -18.21
CA LYS A 111 36.31 -13.39 -18.48
C LYS A 111 36.64 -12.64 -17.20
N LEU A 112 35.68 -12.42 -16.31
CA LEU A 112 35.95 -11.74 -15.04
C LEU A 112 36.78 -12.63 -14.11
N TYR A 113 36.45 -13.92 -14.01
CA TYR A 113 37.18 -14.85 -13.17
C TYR A 113 38.65 -15.02 -13.62
N SER A 114 38.92 -14.98 -14.92
CA SER A 114 40.31 -14.99 -15.43
C SER A 114 41.14 -13.80 -14.95
N LYS A 115 40.52 -12.62 -14.75
CA LYS A 115 41.20 -11.45 -14.17
C LYS A 115 41.53 -11.67 -12.68
N TYR A 116 40.71 -12.42 -11.96
CA TYR A 116 41.02 -12.85 -10.60
C TYR A 116 42.19 -13.85 -10.58
N GLU A 117 42.18 -14.86 -11.47
CA GLU A 117 43.30 -15.80 -11.61
C GLU A 117 44.62 -15.11 -11.99
N GLN A 118 44.55 -14.01 -12.72
CA GLN A 118 45.68 -13.15 -13.07
C GLN A 118 46.09 -12.16 -11.97
N ASN A 119 45.46 -12.20 -10.78
CA ASN A 119 45.67 -11.27 -9.67
C ASN A 119 45.41 -9.78 -10.00
N ILE A 120 44.59 -9.49 -11.01
CA ILE A 120 44.22 -8.12 -11.40
C ILE A 120 43.14 -7.57 -10.46
N ILE A 121 42.22 -8.44 -10.03
CA ILE A 121 41.11 -8.11 -9.12
C ILE A 121 41.08 -9.07 -7.95
N ASN A 122 40.48 -8.65 -6.84
CA ASN A 122 40.13 -9.53 -5.72
C ASN A 122 38.65 -9.89 -5.84
N ILE A 123 38.32 -11.17 -6.02
CA ILE A 123 36.93 -11.61 -6.18
C ILE A 123 36.07 -11.37 -4.93
N ASN A 124 36.68 -11.35 -3.74
CA ASN A 124 35.98 -11.08 -2.48
C ASN A 124 35.60 -9.60 -2.31
N GLU A 125 36.20 -8.70 -3.10
CA GLU A 125 35.77 -7.30 -3.17
C GLU A 125 34.63 -7.11 -4.18
N VAL A 126 34.47 -8.05 -5.11
CA VAL A 126 33.44 -8.04 -6.17
C VAL A 126 32.15 -8.68 -5.66
N VAL A 127 32.27 -9.84 -5.02
CA VAL A 127 31.13 -10.63 -4.54
C VAL A 127 31.05 -10.51 -3.03
N SER A 128 29.89 -10.09 -2.53
CA SER A 128 29.59 -10.01 -1.10
C SER A 128 29.87 -11.34 -0.39
N ASP A 129 30.49 -11.29 0.78
CA ASP A 129 30.65 -12.45 1.67
C ASP A 129 29.31 -13.09 2.07
N TYR A 130 28.22 -12.31 1.96
CA TYR A 130 26.85 -12.71 2.27
C TYR A 130 25.99 -12.87 1.00
N ILE A 131 26.59 -13.22 -0.14
CA ILE A 131 25.91 -13.28 -1.44
C ILE A 131 24.60 -14.07 -1.41
N GLU A 132 24.60 -15.28 -0.86
CA GLU A 132 23.38 -16.11 -0.80
C GLU A 132 22.27 -15.45 0.02
N ARG A 133 22.61 -14.90 1.19
CA ARG A 133 21.67 -14.15 2.04
C ARG A 133 21.12 -12.92 1.31
N LYS A 134 21.97 -12.21 0.54
CA LYS A 134 21.53 -11.05 -0.27
C LYS A 134 20.57 -11.44 -1.38
N LEU A 135 20.82 -12.55 -2.09
CA LEU A 135 19.92 -13.03 -3.15
C LEU A 135 18.55 -13.44 -2.57
N ASP A 136 18.53 -14.21 -1.48
CA ASP A 136 17.30 -14.60 -0.78
C ASP A 136 16.53 -13.37 -0.24
N SER A 137 17.27 -12.42 0.34
CA SER A 137 16.72 -11.17 0.87
C SER A 137 16.14 -10.30 -0.22
N PHE A 138 16.79 -10.22 -1.39
CA PHE A 138 16.31 -9.44 -2.52
C PHE A 138 14.93 -9.93 -2.98
N GLU A 139 14.79 -11.24 -3.25
CA GLU A 139 13.51 -11.81 -3.68
C GLU A 139 12.44 -11.57 -2.60
N THR A 140 12.76 -11.79 -1.32
CA THR A 140 11.79 -11.60 -0.23
C THR A 140 11.36 -10.13 -0.07
N ASN A 141 12.29 -9.19 -0.21
CA ASN A 141 11.99 -7.75 -0.14
C ASN A 141 11.24 -7.23 -1.37
N ALA A 142 11.53 -7.77 -2.56
CA ALA A 142 10.83 -7.40 -3.80
C ALA A 142 9.34 -7.81 -3.78
N PHE A 143 8.99 -8.79 -2.96
CA PHE A 143 7.62 -9.32 -2.79
C PHE A 143 7.12 -9.19 -1.35
N MET A 144 7.56 -8.14 -0.65
CA MET A 144 7.14 -7.85 0.73
C MET A 144 5.62 -7.82 0.86
N ASP A 145 5.12 -8.55 1.86
CA ASP A 145 3.71 -8.54 2.25
C ASP A 145 3.46 -7.37 3.22
N PHE A 146 2.28 -6.75 3.13
CA PHE A 146 1.92 -5.67 4.04
C PHE A 146 1.83 -6.15 5.50
N ASN A 147 1.33 -7.36 5.72
CA ASN A 147 1.19 -7.88 7.08
C ASN A 147 2.54 -8.24 7.69
N SER A 148 3.54 -8.62 6.89
CA SER A 148 4.88 -8.94 7.38
C SER A 148 5.66 -7.74 7.91
N ILE A 149 5.34 -6.51 7.48
CA ILE A 149 6.02 -5.29 7.95
C ILE A 149 5.84 -5.13 9.45
N LEU A 150 6.93 -5.15 10.20
CA LEU A 150 6.93 -4.92 11.64
C LEU A 150 6.85 -3.43 11.91
N TRP A 151 7.79 -2.67 11.35
CA TRP A 151 7.89 -1.23 11.51
C TRP A 151 8.78 -0.61 10.42
N VAL A 152 8.70 0.71 10.33
CA VAL A 152 9.54 1.55 9.48
C VAL A 152 10.26 2.55 10.38
N CYS A 153 11.57 2.63 10.28
CA CYS A 153 12.34 3.67 10.96
C CYS A 153 12.58 4.82 9.99
N LYS A 154 12.13 6.03 10.33
CA LYS A 154 12.53 7.25 9.62
C LYS A 154 13.86 7.72 10.19
N TYR A 155 14.86 7.75 9.33
CA TYR A 155 16.23 8.08 9.71
C TYR A 155 16.49 9.58 9.58
N ASP A 156 17.04 10.16 10.64
CA ASP A 156 17.49 11.56 10.71
C ASP A 156 18.96 11.56 11.16
N ASN A 157 19.84 11.91 10.23
CA ASN A 157 21.28 12.03 10.44
C ASN A 157 21.62 12.98 11.61
N ASN A 158 20.76 13.97 11.93
CA ASN A 158 21.00 14.93 13.01
C ASN A 158 20.77 14.33 14.40
N ARG A 159 20.09 13.18 14.50
CA ARG A 159 19.83 12.50 15.77
C ARG A 159 20.87 11.42 16.08
N THR A 160 21.82 11.19 15.18
CA THR A 160 22.82 10.14 15.33
C THR A 160 24.07 10.65 16.04
N TYR A 161 24.36 10.07 17.22
CA TYR A 161 25.49 10.51 18.06
C TYR A 161 26.78 9.71 17.83
N SER A 162 26.70 8.46 17.37
CA SER A 162 27.83 7.51 17.31
C SER A 162 28.12 6.96 15.91
N PHE A 163 27.12 6.94 15.01
CA PHE A 163 27.22 6.37 13.67
C PHE A 163 27.13 7.46 12.59
N LYS A 164 28.26 7.82 11.98
CA LYS A 164 28.26 8.53 10.69
C LYS A 164 28.33 7.49 9.59
N GLY A 165 27.18 6.90 9.24
CA GLY A 165 27.11 6.02 8.08
C GLY A 165 27.54 6.77 6.82
N ASN A 166 28.25 6.09 5.91
CA ASN A 166 28.65 6.64 4.62
C ASN A 166 27.49 6.72 3.59
N TYR A 167 26.26 6.44 4.02
CA TYR A 167 25.09 6.37 3.13
C TYR A 167 24.01 7.32 3.64
N ASP A 168 23.46 8.10 2.70
CA ASP A 168 22.34 9.00 2.97
C ASP A 168 21.04 8.17 3.05
N ILE A 169 20.84 7.52 4.20
CA ILE A 169 19.70 6.65 4.45
C ILE A 169 18.52 7.52 4.88
N SER A 170 17.35 7.28 4.31
CA SER A 170 16.11 7.98 4.69
C SER A 170 15.19 7.09 5.52
N TYR A 171 15.11 5.80 5.19
CA TYR A 171 14.25 4.85 5.89
C TYR A 171 14.90 3.47 6.03
N TYR A 172 14.64 2.81 7.17
CA TYR A 172 14.82 1.37 7.34
C TYR A 172 13.43 0.72 7.36
N VAL A 173 13.21 -0.29 6.54
CA VAL A 173 11.96 -1.07 6.55
C VAL A 173 12.28 -2.47 7.03
N VAL A 174 11.65 -2.88 8.14
CA VAL A 174 11.82 -4.21 8.72
C VAL A 174 10.53 -5.00 8.58
N HIS A 175 10.67 -6.23 8.09
CA HIS A 175 9.57 -7.17 7.99
C HIS A 175 10.00 -8.59 8.33
N GLN A 176 9.05 -9.42 8.76
CA GLN A 176 9.29 -10.78 9.21
C GLN A 176 8.57 -11.78 8.31
N LYS A 177 9.29 -12.79 7.84
CA LYS A 177 8.73 -13.88 7.03
C LYS A 177 9.47 -15.18 7.32
N ASP A 178 8.73 -16.28 7.44
CA ASP A 178 9.28 -17.64 7.64
C ASP A 178 10.31 -17.69 8.79
N ASP A 179 9.95 -17.09 9.94
CA ASP A 179 10.78 -16.94 11.15
C ASP A 179 12.10 -16.16 10.98
N LYS A 180 12.31 -15.54 9.82
CA LYS A 180 13.45 -14.66 9.55
C LYS A 180 13.04 -13.19 9.49
N TYR A 181 14.02 -12.32 9.70
CA TYR A 181 13.84 -10.87 9.63
C TYR A 181 14.58 -10.33 8.42
N TYR A 182 13.92 -9.44 7.71
CA TYR A 182 14.43 -8.84 6.48
C TYR A 182 14.44 -7.33 6.63
N LEU A 183 15.53 -6.74 6.17
CA LEU A 183 15.78 -5.32 6.28
C LEU A 183 16.03 -4.73 4.89
N LEU A 184 15.35 -3.63 4.60
CA LEU A 184 15.55 -2.82 3.41
C LEU A 184 15.99 -1.41 3.82
N LEU A 185 17.14 -0.98 3.33
CA LEU A 185 17.63 0.39 3.50
C LEU A 185 17.22 1.19 2.28
N ILE A 186 16.56 2.32 2.51
CA ILE A 186 15.99 3.16 1.46
C ILE A 186 16.59 4.56 1.56
N SER A 187 16.96 5.12 0.41
CA SER A 187 17.52 6.46 0.26
C SER A 187 16.66 7.31 -0.67
N GLU A 188 16.59 8.61 -0.39
CA GLU A 188 15.99 9.61 -1.26
C GLU A 188 16.99 10.03 -2.34
N ILE A 189 16.65 9.78 -3.61
CA ILE A 189 17.49 10.19 -4.76
C ILE A 189 17.05 11.53 -5.35
N GLU A 190 15.77 11.85 -5.24
CA GLU A 190 15.16 13.11 -5.61
C GLU A 190 14.00 13.37 -4.66
N LYS A 191 13.54 14.62 -4.56
CA LYS A 191 12.44 15.00 -3.67
C LYS A 191 11.23 14.05 -3.79
N ASN A 192 10.91 13.36 -2.70
CA ASN A 192 9.85 12.36 -2.57
C ASN A 192 9.98 11.12 -3.48
N LYS A 193 11.17 10.84 -4.01
CA LYS A 193 11.47 9.64 -4.78
C LYS A 193 12.55 8.84 -4.08
N TYR A 194 12.18 7.63 -3.68
CA TYR A 194 13.03 6.77 -2.89
C TYR A 194 13.40 5.50 -3.65
N VAL A 195 14.59 4.97 -3.37
CA VAL A 195 15.08 3.71 -3.92
C VAL A 195 15.76 2.88 -2.83
N PRO A 196 15.59 1.55 -2.85
CA PRO A 196 16.40 0.68 -2.00
C PRO A 196 17.87 0.76 -2.40
N ILE A 197 18.73 0.92 -1.41
CA ILE A 197 20.20 0.99 -1.58
C ILE A 197 20.91 -0.22 -0.97
N SER A 198 20.27 -0.95 -0.06
CA SER A 198 20.79 -2.21 0.48
C SER A 198 19.65 -3.09 1.01
N ASN A 199 19.88 -4.39 1.02
CA ASN A 199 18.99 -5.36 1.67
C ASN A 199 19.80 -6.35 2.52
N GLN A 200 19.19 -6.87 3.58
CA GLN A 200 19.80 -7.82 4.52
C GLN A 200 18.73 -8.79 5.06
N SER A 201 19.18 -9.96 5.53
CA SER A 201 18.37 -10.92 6.28
C SER A 201 19.09 -11.34 7.55
N PHE A 202 18.31 -11.61 8.59
CA PHE A 202 18.74 -12.08 9.89
C PHE A 202 17.97 -13.35 10.22
N ASP A 203 18.69 -14.36 10.72
CA ASP A 203 18.11 -15.65 11.05
C ASP A 203 17.39 -15.63 12.42
N SER A 204 17.63 -14.60 13.25
CA SER A 204 16.92 -14.38 14.51
C SER A 204 16.65 -12.90 14.79
N TYR A 205 15.78 -12.65 15.76
CA TYR A 205 15.47 -11.29 16.21
C TYR A 205 16.66 -10.66 16.94
N GLU A 206 17.41 -11.45 17.69
CA GLU A 206 18.62 -11.00 18.39
C GLU A 206 19.69 -10.54 17.39
N GLU A 207 19.90 -11.26 16.28
CA GLU A 207 20.85 -10.86 15.23
C GLU A 207 20.43 -9.51 14.58
N LEU A 208 19.11 -9.30 14.39
CA LEU A 208 18.57 -8.02 13.94
C LEU A 208 18.84 -6.91 14.97
N VAL A 209 18.59 -7.18 16.25
CA VAL A 209 18.78 -6.23 17.35
C VAL A 209 20.25 -5.81 17.45
N ASP A 210 21.17 -6.77 17.47
CA ASP A 210 22.61 -6.52 17.51
C ASP A 210 23.09 -5.68 16.32
N SER A 211 22.50 -5.91 15.13
CA SER A 211 22.85 -5.15 13.92
C SER A 211 22.34 -3.71 13.94
N LEU A 212 21.19 -3.43 14.55
CA LEU A 212 20.50 -2.15 14.43
C LEU A 212 20.56 -1.25 15.67
N SER A 213 20.80 -1.78 16.87
CA SER A 213 20.71 -1.04 18.14
C SER A 213 21.49 0.28 18.13
N ASP A 214 22.74 0.27 17.65
CA ASP A 214 23.56 1.48 17.60
C ASP A 214 23.24 2.39 16.40
N LYS A 215 22.53 1.87 15.40
CA LYS A 215 22.27 2.57 14.13
C LYS A 215 20.99 3.40 14.20
N ILE A 216 19.97 2.94 14.92
CA ILE A 216 18.64 3.57 14.93
C ILE A 216 18.23 4.18 16.26
N ILE A 217 19.15 4.26 17.23
CA ILE A 217 18.87 4.91 18.52
C ILE A 217 18.35 6.34 18.35
N TYR A 218 17.33 6.71 19.12
CA TYR A 218 16.64 8.01 19.07
C TYR A 218 15.94 8.37 17.74
N GLN A 219 15.85 7.42 16.81
CA GLN A 219 15.14 7.60 15.55
C GLN A 219 13.63 7.34 15.74
N GLU A 220 12.84 7.74 14.74
CA GLU A 220 11.39 7.56 14.79
C GLU A 220 10.99 6.19 14.24
N LEU A 221 10.36 5.35 15.07
CA LEU A 221 9.71 4.13 14.61
C LEU A 221 8.23 4.41 14.30
N LEU A 222 7.84 3.96 13.12
CA LEU A 222 6.57 4.21 12.48
C LEU A 222 5.88 2.89 12.17
N LEU A 223 4.55 2.92 12.22
CA LEU A 223 3.71 1.84 11.74
C LEU A 223 3.32 2.08 10.28
N SER A 224 3.37 1.04 9.45
CA SER A 224 2.76 1.06 8.12
C SER A 224 1.24 0.88 8.26
N THR A 225 0.48 1.94 7.95
CA THR A 225 -0.99 1.94 8.05
C THR A 225 -1.66 1.47 6.76
N GLY A 226 -0.95 1.53 5.64
CA GLY A 226 -1.37 0.97 4.37
C GLY A 226 -0.23 0.81 3.38
N LEU A 227 -0.45 -0.04 2.38
CA LEU A 227 0.47 -0.29 1.27
C LEU A 227 -0.31 -0.32 -0.04
N SER A 228 0.11 0.50 -0.99
CA SER A 228 -0.31 0.39 -2.38
C SER A 228 0.84 -0.10 -3.24
N ILE A 229 0.57 -1.12 -4.05
CA ILE A 229 1.51 -1.66 -5.02
C ILE A 229 0.92 -1.43 -6.39
N LYS A 230 1.60 -0.65 -7.23
CA LYS A 230 1.26 -0.43 -8.63
C LYS A 230 2.17 -1.26 -9.51
N GLN A 231 1.60 -1.94 -10.49
CA GLN A 231 2.27 -2.84 -11.42
C GLN A 231 1.82 -2.46 -12.84
N GLY A 232 2.59 -1.60 -13.51
CA GLY A 232 2.22 -1.05 -14.82
C GLY A 232 0.98 -0.15 -14.78
N TYR A 233 0.25 -0.05 -15.90
CA TYR A 233 -0.88 0.87 -16.02
C TYR A 233 -2.17 0.40 -15.33
N ASN A 234 -2.41 -0.92 -15.24
CA ASN A 234 -3.75 -1.46 -14.95
C ASN A 234 -3.85 -2.31 -13.68
N LYS A 235 -2.74 -2.64 -13.01
CA LYS A 235 -2.76 -3.46 -11.79
C LYS A 235 -2.34 -2.61 -10.59
N SER A 236 -3.26 -2.37 -9.68
CA SER A 236 -2.97 -1.75 -8.39
C SER A 236 -3.62 -2.52 -7.26
N THR A 237 -2.83 -2.94 -6.29
CA THR A 237 -3.31 -3.50 -5.04
C THR A 237 -3.22 -2.42 -3.97
N ARG A 238 -4.25 -2.30 -3.12
CA ARG A 238 -4.24 -1.43 -1.94
C ARG A 238 -4.64 -2.26 -0.73
N LEU A 239 -3.81 -2.22 0.29
CA LEU A 239 -4.00 -2.92 1.56
C LEU A 239 -3.98 -1.88 2.68
N TRP A 240 -4.91 -2.00 3.60
CA TRP A 240 -5.01 -1.15 4.79
C TRP A 240 -5.02 -2.03 6.02
N ILE A 241 -4.41 -1.55 7.10
CA ILE A 241 -4.42 -2.28 8.36
C ILE A 241 -5.81 -2.19 8.99
N ASN A 242 -6.37 -3.35 9.36
CA ASN A 242 -7.60 -3.38 10.16
C ASN A 242 -7.30 -3.05 11.63
N SER A 243 -8.33 -2.78 12.42
CA SER A 243 -8.19 -2.34 13.83
C SER A 243 -7.52 -3.39 14.74
N ASP A 244 -7.83 -4.67 14.57
CA ASP A 244 -7.29 -5.74 15.42
C ASP A 244 -5.80 -5.98 15.14
N THR A 245 -5.43 -6.10 13.87
CA THR A 245 -4.04 -6.17 13.42
C THR A 245 -3.27 -4.92 13.84
N LYS A 246 -3.89 -3.73 13.73
CA LYS A 246 -3.27 -2.47 14.18
C LYS A 246 -2.94 -2.51 15.66
N LYS A 247 -3.87 -2.96 16.51
CA LYS A 247 -3.64 -3.08 17.96
C LYS A 247 -2.44 -3.98 18.26
N HIS A 248 -2.35 -5.14 17.62
CA HIS A 248 -1.22 -6.05 17.80
C HIS A 248 0.10 -5.44 17.30
N LYS A 249 0.11 -4.82 16.12
CA LYS A 249 1.34 -4.17 15.61
C LYS A 249 1.78 -2.99 16.47
N LEU A 250 0.87 -2.22 17.05
CA LEU A 250 1.22 -1.15 17.99
C LEU A 250 1.85 -1.69 19.28
N GLN A 251 1.38 -2.83 19.79
CA GLN A 251 1.99 -3.49 20.95
C GLN A 251 3.40 -3.99 20.64
N THR A 252 3.62 -4.54 19.44
CA THR A 252 4.96 -4.94 18.98
C THR A 252 5.86 -3.73 18.78
N LEU A 253 5.37 -2.67 18.13
CA LEU A 253 6.09 -1.41 17.94
C LEU A 253 6.55 -0.82 19.27
N GLN A 254 5.70 -0.83 20.30
CA GLN A 254 6.07 -0.33 21.62
C GLN A 254 7.23 -1.13 22.23
N LYS A 255 7.23 -2.46 22.10
CA LYS A 255 8.34 -3.30 22.57
C LYS A 255 9.63 -3.00 21.81
N ASP A 256 9.54 -2.90 20.48
CA ASP A 256 10.70 -2.61 19.62
C ASP A 256 11.27 -1.21 19.92
N VAL A 257 10.41 -0.23 20.18
CA VAL A 257 10.80 1.12 20.62
C VAL A 257 11.65 1.07 21.88
N ASP A 258 11.24 0.28 22.87
CA ASP A 258 11.98 0.15 24.13
C ASP A 258 13.32 -0.56 23.92
N ILE A 259 13.34 -1.63 23.09
CA ILE A 259 14.54 -2.41 22.77
C ILE A 259 15.58 -1.56 22.04
N PHE A 260 15.17 -0.81 21.02
CA PHE A 260 16.05 0.00 20.19
C PHE A 260 16.30 1.41 20.75
N SER A 261 15.66 1.77 21.87
CA SER A 261 15.69 3.14 22.42
C SER A 261 15.27 4.21 21.40
N CYS A 262 14.21 3.92 20.67
CA CYS A 262 13.62 4.78 19.63
C CYS A 262 12.47 5.63 20.17
N ILE A 263 11.84 6.42 19.28
CA ILE A 263 10.64 7.20 19.58
C ILE A 263 9.48 6.68 18.71
N PRO A 264 8.34 6.26 19.28
CA PRO A 264 7.17 5.91 18.50
C PRO A 264 6.53 7.17 17.93
N ASN A 265 6.28 7.22 16.62
CA ASN A 265 5.53 8.33 16.01
C ASN A 265 4.30 7.82 15.28
N VAL A 266 3.17 7.94 15.97
CA VAL A 266 1.84 7.46 15.56
C VAL A 266 0.78 8.58 15.61
N LEU A 267 1.23 9.83 15.75
CA LEU A 267 0.36 10.98 16.02
C LEU A 267 -0.72 11.18 14.96
N ASN A 268 -0.35 11.13 13.68
CA ASN A 268 -1.31 11.37 12.60
C ASN A 268 -2.36 10.24 12.50
N ASP A 269 -1.96 8.99 12.76
CA ASP A 269 -2.91 7.88 12.85
C ASP A 269 -3.90 8.09 14.01
N TYR A 270 -3.43 8.53 15.18
CA TYR A 270 -4.30 8.87 16.31
C TYR A 270 -5.25 10.04 16.00
N LEU A 271 -4.76 11.10 15.37
CA LEU A 271 -5.59 12.24 14.97
C LEU A 271 -6.70 11.81 14.00
N TYR A 272 -6.36 10.96 13.03
CA TYR A 272 -7.34 10.38 12.10
C TYR A 272 -8.42 9.57 12.84
N LEU A 273 -8.02 8.69 13.78
CA LEU A 273 -8.97 7.93 14.59
C LEU A 273 -9.89 8.84 15.41
N LEU A 274 -9.35 9.88 16.06
CA LEU A 274 -10.15 10.84 16.82
C LEU A 274 -11.17 11.59 15.95
N GLN A 275 -10.81 11.92 14.71
CA GLN A 275 -11.73 12.53 13.74
C GLN A 275 -12.89 11.59 13.38
N ILE A 276 -12.62 10.30 13.17
CA ILE A 276 -13.66 9.29 12.92
C ILE A 276 -14.58 9.19 14.14
N PHE A 277 -14.02 9.04 15.34
CA PHE A 277 -14.82 8.93 16.57
C PHE A 277 -15.71 10.16 16.80
N LYS A 278 -15.18 11.36 16.55
CA LYS A 278 -15.97 12.60 16.64
C LYS A 278 -17.14 12.60 15.66
N SER A 279 -16.90 12.19 14.42
CA SER A 279 -17.92 12.15 13.37
C SER A 279 -19.03 11.16 13.73
N ASN A 280 -18.66 9.93 14.11
CA ASN A 280 -19.62 8.91 14.55
C ASN A 280 -20.44 9.36 15.77
N LYS A 281 -19.83 10.09 16.71
CA LYS A 281 -20.54 10.63 17.88
C LYS A 281 -21.54 11.72 17.50
N ILE A 282 -21.22 12.57 16.53
CA ILE A 282 -22.12 13.60 16.02
C ILE A 282 -23.33 12.93 15.35
N GLU A 283 -23.10 11.94 14.48
CA GLU A 283 -24.17 11.15 13.84
C GLU A 283 -25.07 10.47 14.89
N GLN A 284 -24.49 9.86 15.93
CA GLN A 284 -25.27 9.26 17.02
C GLN A 284 -26.13 10.27 17.78
N HIS A 285 -25.61 11.47 18.06
CA HIS A 285 -26.38 12.52 18.72
C HIS A 285 -27.53 13.03 17.83
N GLN A 286 -27.29 13.23 16.54
CA GLN A 286 -28.33 13.61 15.57
C GLN A 286 -29.43 12.55 15.50
N ASN A 287 -29.07 11.27 15.40
CA ASN A 287 -30.03 10.17 15.42
C ASN A 287 -30.84 10.13 16.73
N SER A 288 -30.22 10.43 17.87
CA SER A 288 -30.93 10.49 19.16
C SER A 288 -31.96 11.62 19.22
N ASP A 289 -31.66 12.79 18.67
CA ASP A 289 -32.58 13.94 18.65
C ASP A 289 -33.80 13.65 17.76
N VAL A 290 -33.57 13.05 16.58
CA VAL A 290 -34.64 12.61 15.67
C VAL A 290 -35.54 11.57 16.36
N LEU A 291 -34.96 10.56 17.02
CA LEU A 291 -35.72 9.54 17.75
C LEU A 291 -36.52 10.12 18.92
N TYR A 292 -36.00 11.13 19.62
CA TYR A 292 -36.73 11.81 20.68
C TYR A 292 -37.93 12.60 20.13
N GLU A 293 -37.77 13.27 18.99
CA GLU A 293 -38.86 13.97 18.31
C GLU A 293 -39.96 12.97 17.88
N ILE A 294 -39.57 11.85 17.23
CA ILE A 294 -40.48 10.74 16.88
C ILE A 294 -41.22 10.24 18.13
N ALA A 295 -40.50 9.89 19.19
CA ALA A 295 -41.09 9.36 20.42
C ALA A 295 -42.05 10.36 21.08
N SER A 296 -41.74 11.66 21.04
CA SER A 296 -42.61 12.71 21.58
C SER A 296 -43.93 12.83 20.81
N LEU A 297 -43.86 12.73 19.47
CA LEU A 297 -45.05 12.74 18.60
C LEU A 297 -45.89 11.48 18.84
N MET A 298 -45.23 10.32 18.97
CA MET A 298 -45.89 9.06 19.29
C MET A 298 -46.62 9.10 20.64
N ALA A 299 -45.95 9.61 21.68
CA ALA A 299 -46.54 9.77 23.01
C ALA A 299 -47.74 10.72 22.99
N SER A 300 -47.71 11.73 22.12
CA SER A 300 -48.82 12.68 21.94
C SER A 300 -49.97 12.17 21.07
N LYS A 301 -49.90 10.91 20.59
CA LYS A 301 -50.88 10.29 19.68
C LYS A 301 -51.13 11.08 18.38
N LYS A 302 -50.08 11.70 17.83
CA LYS A 302 -50.17 12.50 16.60
C LYS A 302 -49.54 11.77 15.41
N PRO A 303 -50.17 11.81 14.22
CA PRO A 303 -49.54 11.27 13.01
C PRO A 303 -48.25 12.02 12.71
N ILE A 304 -47.23 11.28 12.31
CA ILE A 304 -45.88 11.77 12.08
C ILE A 304 -45.71 12.08 10.60
N ASP A 305 -45.51 13.35 10.30
CA ASP A 305 -45.19 13.85 8.96
C ASP A 305 -43.75 14.33 8.93
N VAL A 306 -42.89 13.51 8.32
CA VAL A 306 -41.44 13.74 8.22
C VAL A 306 -41.10 15.12 7.65
N THR A 307 -41.91 15.63 6.72
CA THR A 307 -41.67 16.94 6.09
C THR A 307 -41.85 18.12 7.04
N LYS A 308 -42.49 17.90 8.19
CA LYS A 308 -42.75 18.91 9.23
C LYS A 308 -41.87 18.71 10.46
N MET A 309 -41.06 17.66 10.50
CA MET A 309 -40.13 17.42 11.60
C MET A 309 -38.94 18.37 11.51
N LYS A 310 -38.45 18.84 12.66
CA LYS A 310 -37.30 19.75 12.71
C LYS A 310 -36.03 19.12 12.11
N TYR A 311 -35.90 17.80 12.26
CA TYR A 311 -34.78 17.00 11.74
C TYR A 311 -35.23 15.99 10.68
N GLY A 312 -36.28 16.30 9.92
CA GLY A 312 -36.88 15.39 8.94
C GLY A 312 -35.98 14.97 7.76
N TYR A 313 -34.83 15.62 7.57
CA TYR A 313 -33.86 15.29 6.53
C TYR A 313 -32.86 14.18 6.94
N ASP A 314 -32.81 13.82 8.23
CA ASP A 314 -31.89 12.83 8.81
C ASP A 314 -32.58 11.48 9.14
N ILE A 315 -33.72 11.18 8.50
CA ILE A 315 -34.48 9.94 8.75
C ILE A 315 -33.89 8.76 7.99
N THR A 316 -33.52 7.70 8.71
CA THR A 316 -33.08 6.42 8.12
C THR A 316 -34.28 5.55 7.72
N ASP A 317 -34.04 4.56 6.85
CA ASP A 317 -35.08 3.62 6.39
C ASP A 317 -35.74 2.85 7.55
N GLU A 318 -34.98 2.51 8.59
CA GLU A 318 -35.49 1.86 9.80
C GLU A 318 -36.39 2.81 10.60
N MET A 319 -36.01 4.09 10.74
CA MET A 319 -36.85 5.10 11.39
C MET A 319 -38.13 5.33 10.58
N GLN A 320 -38.04 5.35 9.25
CA GLN A 320 -39.20 5.48 8.36
C GLN A 320 -40.17 4.30 8.54
N THR A 321 -39.64 3.08 8.67
CA THR A 321 -40.45 1.87 8.93
C THR A 321 -41.22 1.99 10.26
N ILE A 322 -40.57 2.51 11.30
CA ILE A 322 -41.20 2.74 12.61
C ILE A 322 -42.31 3.81 12.51
N ILE A 323 -42.04 4.89 11.77
CA ILE A 323 -43.01 5.97 11.53
C ILE A 323 -44.24 5.45 10.78
N ASP A 324 -44.03 4.67 9.72
CA ASP A 324 -45.11 4.14 8.90
C ASP A 324 -45.97 3.17 9.71
N ALA A 325 -45.37 2.23 10.44
CA ALA A 325 -46.08 1.29 11.29
C ALA A 325 -46.93 1.99 12.37
N TYR A 326 -46.40 3.06 12.96
CA TYR A 326 -47.13 3.84 13.95
C TYR A 326 -48.31 4.62 13.34
N ASN A 327 -48.08 5.29 12.21
CA ASN A 327 -49.13 6.03 11.50
C ASN A 327 -50.24 5.09 11.02
N ASP A 328 -49.89 3.90 10.55
CA ASP A 328 -50.84 2.84 10.19
C ASP A 328 -51.66 2.38 11.40
N SER A 329 -51.02 2.20 12.55
CA SER A 329 -51.71 1.86 13.80
C SER A 329 -52.71 2.94 14.22
N LEU A 330 -52.34 4.23 14.13
CA LEU A 330 -53.26 5.34 14.42
C LEU A 330 -54.42 5.43 13.45
N PHE A 331 -54.19 5.10 12.18
CA PHE A 331 -55.22 5.10 11.14
C PHE A 331 -56.24 3.98 11.37
N ASN A 332 -55.76 2.79 11.74
CA ASN A 332 -56.61 1.63 12.04
C ASN A 332 -57.40 1.77 13.35
N GLU A 333 -56.89 2.50 14.36
CA GLU A 333 -57.69 2.83 15.56
C GLU A 333 -58.92 3.71 15.25
N ASN A 334 -58.91 4.45 14.13
CA ASN A 334 -59.96 5.40 13.77
C ASN A 334 -60.86 4.94 12.59
N ASN A 335 -60.52 3.85 11.90
CA ASN A 335 -61.27 3.32 10.75
C ASN A 335 -61.56 1.82 10.92
N PHE A 336 -62.84 1.43 10.76
CA PHE A 336 -63.31 0.04 10.91
C PHE A 336 -63.07 -0.87 9.69
N ASN A 337 -62.39 -0.40 8.64
CA ASN A 337 -62.09 -1.20 7.45
C ASN A 337 -60.64 -1.72 7.52
N GLU A 338 -60.47 -3.01 7.82
CA GLU A 338 -59.18 -3.68 8.10
C GLU A 338 -58.22 -3.80 6.88
N THR A 339 -58.56 -3.28 5.70
CA THR A 339 -57.84 -3.60 4.45
C THR A 339 -57.01 -2.45 3.86
N GLU A 340 -57.18 -1.20 4.30
CA GLU A 340 -56.40 -0.05 3.79
C GLU A 340 -55.53 0.57 4.90
N THR A 341 -54.22 0.67 4.65
CA THR A 341 -53.25 1.30 5.57
C THR A 341 -52.92 2.73 5.15
N PHE A 342 -52.53 3.58 6.10
CA PHE A 342 -52.13 4.96 5.77
C PHE A 342 -50.89 4.99 4.85
N SER A 343 -49.95 4.08 5.06
CA SER A 343 -48.74 3.92 4.25
C SER A 343 -49.05 3.51 2.81
N SER A 344 -50.02 2.62 2.59
CA SER A 344 -50.47 2.25 1.24
C SER A 344 -51.15 3.42 0.52
N VAL A 345 -52.02 4.15 1.21
CA VAL A 345 -52.70 5.33 0.63
C VAL A 345 -51.70 6.45 0.34
N LYS A 346 -50.73 6.69 1.21
CA LYS A 346 -49.69 7.69 1.00
C LYS A 346 -48.81 7.36 -0.21
N LYS A 347 -48.38 6.10 -0.35
CA LYS A 347 -47.62 5.63 -1.53
C LYS A 347 -48.40 5.85 -2.82
N GLU A 348 -49.67 5.47 -2.85
CA GLU A 348 -50.53 5.68 -4.02
C GLU A 348 -50.68 7.17 -4.34
N ASN A 349 -50.82 8.02 -3.31
CA ASN A 349 -50.95 9.46 -3.49
C ASN A 349 -49.66 10.11 -4.03
N ASP A 350 -48.50 9.66 -3.57
CA ASP A 350 -47.20 10.13 -4.07
C ASP A 350 -46.94 9.64 -5.51
N GLU A 351 -47.34 8.42 -5.86
CA GLU A 351 -47.34 7.94 -7.24
C GLU A 351 -48.28 8.73 -8.15
N LEU A 352 -49.48 9.07 -7.66
CA LEU A 352 -50.45 9.89 -8.39
C LEU A 352 -49.92 11.32 -8.59
N LYS A 353 -49.27 11.91 -7.59
CA LYS A 353 -48.60 13.22 -7.74
C LYS A 353 -47.51 13.17 -8.80
N LYS A 354 -46.67 12.14 -8.79
CA LYS A 354 -45.63 11.98 -9.81
C LYS A 354 -46.22 11.84 -11.21
N LYS A 355 -47.26 11.01 -11.37
CA LYS A 355 -48.01 10.88 -12.63
C LYS A 355 -48.65 12.20 -13.07
N LEU A 356 -49.16 13.00 -12.13
CA LEU A 356 -49.74 14.31 -12.40
C LEU A 356 -48.67 15.30 -12.90
N GLU A 357 -47.50 15.35 -12.27
CA GLU A 357 -46.39 16.20 -12.70
C GLU A 357 -45.89 15.83 -14.11
N ASP A 358 -45.76 14.53 -14.41
CA ASP A 358 -45.36 14.06 -15.74
C ASP A 358 -46.41 14.38 -16.81
N ALA A 359 -47.71 14.27 -16.46
CA ALA A 359 -48.80 14.67 -17.33
C ALA A 359 -48.79 16.18 -17.61
N LEU A 360 -48.55 17.02 -16.59
CA LEU A 360 -48.47 18.47 -16.74
C LEU A 360 -47.32 18.88 -17.67
N LYS A 361 -46.13 18.28 -17.52
CA LYS A 361 -45.00 18.50 -18.45
C LYS A 361 -45.35 18.11 -19.89
N THR A 362 -46.08 17.01 -20.05
CA THR A 362 -46.52 16.56 -21.39
C THR A 362 -47.50 17.54 -22.01
N VAL A 363 -48.43 18.09 -21.23
CA VAL A 363 -49.37 19.12 -21.67
C VAL A 363 -48.64 20.40 -22.07
N GLU A 364 -47.62 20.82 -21.32
CA GLU A 364 -46.77 21.97 -21.68
C GLU A 364 -46.06 21.78 -23.02
N ILE A 365 -45.50 20.59 -23.26
CA ILE A 365 -44.85 20.26 -24.54
C ILE A 365 -45.86 20.29 -25.70
N LEU A 366 -47.04 19.68 -25.52
CA LEU A 366 -48.07 19.62 -26.56
C LEU A 366 -48.69 20.98 -26.84
N THR A 367 -48.82 21.85 -25.84
CA THR A 367 -49.31 23.23 -26.02
C THR A 367 -48.29 24.09 -26.76
N ALA A 368 -46.99 23.94 -26.48
CA ALA A 368 -45.93 24.59 -27.26
C ALA A 368 -45.95 24.13 -28.73
N GLN A 369 -46.05 22.81 -28.97
CA GLN A 369 -46.12 22.25 -30.33
C GLN A 369 -47.37 22.71 -31.10
N ASN A 370 -48.52 22.82 -30.41
CA ASN A 370 -49.75 23.33 -31.03
C ASN A 370 -49.68 24.84 -31.33
N SER A 371 -48.94 25.62 -30.54
CA SER A 371 -48.65 27.02 -30.85
C SER A 371 -47.80 27.12 -32.11
N ASP A 372 -46.70 26.37 -32.19
CA ASP A 372 -45.82 26.32 -33.37
C ASP A 372 -46.56 25.87 -34.65
N LEU A 373 -47.50 24.94 -34.52
CA LEU A 373 -48.34 24.50 -35.64
C LEU A 373 -49.35 25.58 -36.05
N LYS A 374 -49.99 26.27 -35.10
CA LYS A 374 -50.88 27.41 -35.41
C LYS A 374 -50.13 28.50 -36.16
N ASP A 375 -48.93 28.85 -35.71
CA ASP A 375 -48.10 29.86 -36.37
C ASP A 375 -47.69 29.41 -37.78
N LYS A 376 -47.41 28.13 -38.00
CA LYS A 376 -47.11 27.56 -39.33
C LYS A 376 -48.29 27.54 -40.31
N TYR A 377 -49.53 27.50 -39.83
CA TYR A 377 -50.72 27.39 -40.67
C TYR A 377 -51.57 28.67 -40.73
N SER A 378 -51.18 29.73 -40.04
CA SER A 378 -51.88 31.03 -40.07
C SER A 378 -51.38 31.98 -41.18
N ASP A 379 -50.38 31.59 -41.98
CA ASP A 379 -49.86 32.32 -43.14
C ASP A 379 -50.28 31.71 -44.50
N LYS A 380 -51.48 31.12 -44.56
CA LYS A 380 -52.20 30.79 -45.80
C LYS A 380 -53.58 31.39 -45.77
#